data_AF-A0A9N9A305-F1
#
_entry.id   AF-A0A9N9A305-F1
#
_cell.length_a   1.000
_cell.length_b   1.000
_cell.length_c   1.000
_cell.angle_alpha   90.00
_cell.angle_beta   90.00
_cell.angle_gamma   90.00
#
_symmetry.space_group_name_H-M   'P 1'
#
loop_
_entity.id
_entity.type
_entity.pdbx_description
1 polymer ?
#
loop_
_entity_poly.entity_id
_entity_poly.type
_entity_poly.pdbx_seq_one_letter_code
_entity_poly.pdbx_strand_id
1 'polypeptide(L)'
;MFNYINCFCLDTGNVYKLTNKIWPSKINYTGHYCNGKIWIEYLADKLNIELINYAFGGATTDCDFVTGYTETKTCKFYTPSIKEQVQTFIFDNTNSEQSNSKDFSKTIFTVWDTGNNYYFSDMSISPIDSVKLLINILHILAKNISTVSLLLIPNLPDISRFPTFKTMNETERKRISKMIDIDAATNIYELDL
;
A
#
# COMPACT_ATOMS: atom_id res chain seq x y z
N MET A 1 22.27 8.71 6.82
CA MET A 1 21.36 9.68 6.17
C MET A 1 20.71 8.97 4.99
N PHE A 2 19.39 9.04 4.88
CA PHE A 2 18.62 8.41 3.80
C PHE A 2 18.63 9.31 2.54
N ASN A 3 18.39 8.71 1.38
CA ASN A 3 18.38 9.40 0.09
C ASN A 3 16.97 9.47 -0.52
N TYR A 4 16.15 8.44 -0.30
CA TYR A 4 14.83 8.31 -0.93
C TYR A 4 13.81 7.61 0.00
N ILE A 5 12.53 7.86 -0.27
CA ILE A 5 11.42 7.03 0.17
C ILE A 5 10.78 6.37 -1.07
N ASN A 6 10.63 5.05 -1.05
CA ASN A 6 9.82 4.32 -2.02
C ASN A 6 8.49 3.92 -1.37
N CYS A 7 7.37 4.44 -1.90
CA CYS A 7 6.04 4.24 -1.35
C CYS A 7 5.17 3.33 -2.24
N PHE A 8 4.58 2.29 -1.63
CA PHE A 8 3.63 1.36 -2.27
C PHE A 8 2.24 1.40 -1.61
N CYS A 9 1.98 2.36 -0.72
CA CYS A 9 0.83 2.32 0.17
C CYS A 9 -0.20 3.42 -0.01
N LEU A 10 0.20 4.61 -0.43
CA LEU A 10 -0.71 5.76 -0.50
C LEU A 10 -0.49 6.54 -1.78
N ASP A 11 -1.53 6.58 -2.59
CA ASP A 11 -1.52 7.21 -3.89
C ASP A 11 -1.50 8.74 -3.79
N THR A 12 -0.62 9.36 -4.58
CA THR A 12 -0.42 10.81 -4.71
C THR A 12 -0.82 11.31 -6.10
N GLY A 13 -1.41 10.47 -6.96
CA GLY A 13 -1.95 10.83 -8.27
C GLY A 13 -1.80 9.80 -9.38
N ASN A 14 -1.35 8.58 -9.12
CA ASN A 14 -1.26 7.49 -10.09
C ASN A 14 -2.64 7.04 -10.58
N VAL A 15 -3.64 6.91 -9.70
CA VAL A 15 -5.04 6.68 -10.12
C VAL A 15 -5.60 7.88 -10.87
N TYR A 16 -5.24 9.10 -10.46
CA TYR A 16 -5.62 10.31 -11.19
C TYR A 16 -5.10 10.30 -12.62
N LYS A 17 -3.89 9.81 -12.85
CA LYS A 17 -3.38 9.59 -14.22
C LYS A 17 -4.12 8.44 -14.91
N LEU A 18 -4.28 7.29 -14.25
CA LEU A 18 -4.94 6.08 -14.78
C LEU A 18 -6.35 6.37 -15.30
N THR A 19 -7.10 7.22 -14.60
CA THR A 19 -8.48 7.56 -14.94
C THR A 19 -8.58 8.78 -15.86
N ASN A 20 -7.50 9.17 -16.54
CA ASN A 20 -7.45 10.38 -17.39
C ASN A 20 -7.90 11.64 -16.64
N LYS A 21 -7.46 11.80 -15.40
CA LYS A 21 -7.70 12.96 -14.51
C LYS A 21 -9.17 13.10 -14.09
N ILE A 22 -9.92 11.99 -14.07
CA ILE A 22 -11.33 11.95 -13.67
C ILE A 22 -11.48 11.66 -12.17
N TRP A 23 -10.62 10.81 -11.62
CA TRP A 23 -10.73 10.33 -10.24
C TRP A 23 -9.36 10.10 -9.57
N PRO A 24 -9.16 10.48 -8.30
CA PRO A 24 -10.07 11.24 -7.45
C PRO A 24 -10.45 12.61 -8.01
N SER A 25 -11.53 13.20 -7.53
CA SER A 25 -12.02 14.48 -8.05
C SER A 25 -10.97 15.59 -7.90
N LYS A 26 -11.05 16.65 -8.73
CA LYS A 26 -10.15 17.82 -8.62
C LYS A 26 -10.26 18.58 -7.29
N ILE A 27 -11.33 18.37 -6.51
CA ILE A 27 -11.46 18.93 -5.16
C ILE A 27 -10.45 18.27 -4.22
N ASN A 28 -10.10 17.02 -4.49
CA ASN A 28 -9.03 16.37 -3.79
C ASN A 28 -7.70 17.00 -4.22
N TYR A 29 -6.72 17.01 -3.31
CA TYR A 29 -5.43 17.67 -3.48
C TYR A 29 -4.66 17.11 -4.67
N THR A 30 -4.98 17.53 -5.91
CA THR A 30 -4.36 17.09 -7.17
C THR A 30 -4.22 15.56 -7.30
N GLY A 31 -5.28 14.79 -7.02
CA GLY A 31 -5.30 13.33 -7.20
C GLY A 31 -5.05 12.50 -5.95
N HIS A 32 -4.85 13.13 -4.80
CA HIS A 32 -4.84 12.45 -3.50
C HIS A 32 -6.25 11.97 -3.10
N TYR A 33 -6.36 11.08 -2.12
CA TYR A 33 -7.63 10.70 -1.50
C TYR A 33 -7.97 11.56 -0.26
N CYS A 34 -7.29 12.69 -0.11
CA CYS A 34 -7.51 13.65 0.97
C CYS A 34 -7.41 15.09 0.46
N ASN A 35 -7.55 16.04 1.38
CA ASN A 35 -7.60 17.49 1.15
C ASN A 35 -6.22 18.19 1.30
N GLY A 36 -5.12 17.44 1.32
CA GLY A 36 -3.78 18.00 1.47
C GLY A 36 -2.71 16.93 1.28
N LYS A 37 -1.51 17.21 1.81
CA LYS A 37 -0.43 16.23 1.87
C LYS A 37 -0.81 15.03 2.74
N ILE A 38 -0.32 13.85 2.38
CA ILE A 38 -0.40 12.63 3.19
C ILE A 38 0.85 12.46 4.07
N TRP A 39 0.78 11.57 5.06
CA TRP A 39 1.84 11.39 6.06
C TRP A 39 3.22 11.14 5.45
N ILE A 40 3.28 10.43 4.32
CA ILE A 40 4.55 10.09 3.68
C ILE A 40 5.21 11.29 2.98
N GLU A 41 4.42 12.23 2.45
CA GLU A 41 4.96 13.48 1.92
C GLU A 41 5.51 14.36 3.05
N TYR A 42 4.81 14.43 4.19
CA TYR A 42 5.35 15.12 5.37
C TYR A 42 6.63 14.48 5.89
N LEU A 43 6.75 13.15 5.82
CA LEU A 43 7.99 12.45 6.21
C LEU A 43 9.14 12.79 5.25
N ALA A 44 8.88 12.76 3.94
CA ALA A 44 9.85 13.14 2.92
C ALA A 44 10.33 14.59 3.11
N ASP A 45 9.40 15.53 3.31
CA ASP A 45 9.70 16.94 3.58
C ASP A 45 10.58 17.09 4.83
N LYS A 46 10.23 16.42 5.93
CA LYS A 46 10.98 16.49 7.20
C LYS A 46 12.39 15.95 7.09
N LEU A 47 12.59 14.91 6.29
CA LEU A 47 13.89 14.30 6.06
C LEU A 47 14.67 15.02 4.93
N ASN A 48 14.01 15.92 4.19
CA ASN A 48 14.53 16.59 3.01
C ASN A 48 15.07 15.59 1.97
N ILE A 49 14.27 14.57 1.67
CA ILE A 49 14.59 13.51 0.71
C ILE A 49 13.48 13.36 -0.33
N GLU A 50 13.80 12.77 -1.47
CA GLU A 50 12.84 12.54 -2.54
C GLU A 50 11.88 11.38 -2.22
N LEU A 51 10.60 11.56 -2.56
CA LEU A 51 9.56 10.53 -2.48
C LEU A 51 9.26 9.99 -3.89
N ILE A 52 9.56 8.72 -4.12
CA ILE A 52 9.18 7.97 -5.32
C ILE A 52 7.95 7.13 -4.96
N ASN A 53 6.85 7.36 -5.65
CA ASN A 53 5.56 6.76 -5.27
C ASN A 53 4.99 5.85 -6.38
N TYR A 54 4.93 4.56 -6.08
CA TYR A 54 4.37 3.51 -6.92
C TYR A 54 2.92 3.18 -6.56
N ALA A 55 2.36 3.75 -5.50
CA ALA A 55 1.05 3.41 -4.97
C ALA A 55 -0.10 3.80 -5.90
N PHE A 56 -1.11 2.93 -5.99
CA PHE A 56 -2.39 3.21 -6.63
C PHE A 56 -3.54 3.12 -5.61
N GLY A 57 -4.45 4.08 -5.62
CA GLY A 57 -5.64 4.04 -4.78
C GLY A 57 -6.58 2.90 -5.18
N GLY A 58 -7.04 2.11 -4.21
CA GLY A 58 -7.84 0.91 -4.47
C GLY A 58 -7.01 -0.36 -4.71
N ALA A 59 -5.66 -0.25 -4.68
CA ALA A 59 -4.79 -1.41 -4.72
C ALA A 59 -5.04 -2.36 -3.55
N THR A 60 -5.21 -3.63 -3.85
CA THR A 60 -5.15 -4.73 -2.89
C THR A 60 -3.71 -5.24 -2.78
N THR A 61 -3.45 -6.12 -1.82
CA THR A 61 -2.11 -6.70 -1.63
C THR A 61 -1.72 -7.55 -2.84
N ASP A 62 -2.60 -8.44 -3.28
CA ASP A 62 -2.42 -9.30 -4.46
C ASP A 62 -3.75 -9.45 -5.23
N CYS A 63 -3.77 -9.02 -6.49
CA CYS A 63 -4.96 -9.08 -7.33
C CYS A 63 -5.37 -10.50 -7.76
N ASP A 64 -4.45 -11.47 -7.70
CA ASP A 64 -4.77 -12.89 -7.93
C ASP A 64 -5.58 -13.48 -6.76
N PHE A 65 -5.53 -12.84 -5.58
CA PHE A 65 -6.24 -13.27 -4.38
C PHE A 65 -7.50 -12.44 -4.12
N VAL A 66 -7.37 -11.11 -4.06
CA VAL A 66 -8.50 -10.17 -3.99
C VAL A 66 -8.25 -9.08 -5.00
N THR A 67 -9.10 -8.97 -6.02
CA THR A 67 -8.89 -7.99 -7.08
C THR A 67 -9.21 -6.57 -6.62
N GLY A 68 -8.23 -5.67 -6.75
CA GLY A 68 -8.37 -4.25 -6.42
C GLY A 68 -8.88 -3.44 -7.61
N TYR A 69 -9.69 -2.42 -7.30
CA TYR A 69 -10.21 -1.51 -8.31
C TYR A 69 -10.38 -0.10 -7.78
N THR A 70 -10.51 0.85 -8.70
CA THR A 70 -10.99 2.20 -8.41
C THR A 70 -12.16 2.51 -9.32
N GLU A 71 -13.15 3.20 -8.78
CA GLU A 71 -14.44 3.38 -9.45
C GLU A 71 -14.80 4.86 -9.55
N THR A 72 -15.33 5.21 -10.71
CA THR A 72 -16.04 6.47 -10.96
C THR A 72 -17.54 6.16 -10.98
N LYS A 73 -18.38 7.20 -11.14
CA LYS A 73 -19.83 7.00 -11.30
C LYS A 73 -20.22 6.12 -12.50
N THR A 74 -19.36 6.02 -13.51
CA THR A 74 -19.70 5.41 -14.81
C THR A 74 -18.77 4.27 -15.22
N CYS A 75 -17.60 4.13 -14.59
CA CYS A 75 -16.56 3.20 -15.00
C CYS A 75 -15.78 2.66 -13.80
N LYS A 76 -15.39 1.39 -13.88
CA LYS A 76 -14.49 0.70 -12.95
C LYS A 76 -13.15 0.45 -13.63
N PHE A 77 -12.06 0.77 -12.95
CA PHE A 77 -10.70 0.62 -13.45
C PHE A 77 -9.96 -0.37 -12.55
N TYR A 78 -9.27 -1.33 -13.14
CA TYR A 78 -8.35 -2.20 -12.42
C TYR A 78 -7.19 -1.38 -11.87
N THR A 79 -6.82 -1.63 -10.62
CA THR A 79 -5.70 -0.94 -9.97
C THR A 79 -4.58 -1.93 -9.72
N PRO A 80 -3.33 -1.61 -10.11
CA PRO A 80 -2.19 -2.45 -9.78
C PRO A 80 -2.11 -2.72 -8.27
N SER A 81 -2.09 -3.99 -7.90
CA SER A 81 -1.85 -4.48 -6.54
C SER A 81 -0.48 -4.07 -6.03
N ILE A 82 -0.28 -4.12 -4.71
CA ILE A 82 1.03 -3.87 -4.09
C ILE A 82 2.08 -4.83 -4.68
N LYS A 83 1.72 -6.08 -4.96
CA LYS A 83 2.61 -7.06 -5.64
C LYS A 83 3.09 -6.54 -6.99
N GLU A 84 2.18 -6.07 -7.84
CA GLU A 84 2.52 -5.54 -9.16
C GLU A 84 3.33 -4.23 -9.07
N GLN A 85 3.04 -3.37 -8.08
CA GLN A 85 3.81 -2.15 -7.85
C GLN A 85 5.26 -2.45 -7.44
N VAL A 86 5.47 -3.44 -6.56
CA VAL A 86 6.80 -3.92 -6.17
C VAL A 86 7.52 -4.57 -7.35
N GLN A 87 6.83 -5.37 -8.15
CA GLN A 87 7.39 -5.97 -9.37
C GLN A 87 7.79 -4.89 -10.40
N THR A 88 6.99 -3.84 -10.57
CA THR A 88 7.33 -2.69 -11.41
C THR A 88 8.61 -2.03 -10.91
N PHE A 89 8.69 -1.74 -9.61
CA PHE A 89 9.90 -1.18 -9.01
C PHE A 89 11.13 -2.08 -9.25
N ILE A 90 11.01 -3.39 -9.06
CA ILE A 90 12.11 -4.33 -9.32
C ILE A 90 12.52 -4.25 -10.79
N PHE A 91 11.57 -4.39 -11.71
CA PHE A 91 11.81 -4.34 -13.15
C PHE A 91 12.58 -3.07 -13.58
N ASP A 92 12.12 -1.91 -13.13
CA ASP A 92 12.71 -0.61 -13.43
C ASP A 92 14.16 -0.47 -12.93
N ASN A 93 14.52 -1.21 -11.86
CA ASN A 93 15.79 -1.07 -11.18
C ASN A 93 16.74 -2.27 -11.33
N THR A 94 16.32 -3.36 -11.99
CA THR A 94 17.18 -4.52 -12.27
C THR A 94 17.40 -4.80 -13.76
N ASN A 95 16.49 -4.36 -14.65
CA ASN A 95 16.52 -4.77 -16.06
C ASN A 95 16.98 -3.68 -17.04
N SER A 96 17.36 -2.49 -16.57
CA SER A 96 17.88 -1.46 -17.48
C SER A 96 19.36 -1.74 -17.84
N GLU A 97 19.69 -1.74 -19.13
CA GLU A 97 21.06 -1.94 -19.66
C GLU A 97 22.09 -0.90 -19.15
N GLN A 98 21.62 0.13 -18.43
CA GLN A 98 22.40 1.19 -17.77
C GLN A 98 22.40 1.09 -16.24
N SER A 99 21.89 0.00 -15.67
CA SER A 99 21.88 -0.24 -14.24
C SER A 99 23.28 -0.54 -13.72
N ASN A 100 24.05 0.50 -13.42
CA ASN A 100 24.86 0.45 -12.21
C ASN A 100 23.88 0.09 -11.08
N SER A 101 24.07 -1.07 -10.44
CA SER A 101 23.18 -1.57 -9.40
C SER A 101 22.89 -0.46 -8.40
N LYS A 102 21.68 0.13 -8.45
CA LYS A 102 21.33 1.21 -7.55
C LYS A 102 21.41 0.69 -6.13
N ASP A 103 22.12 1.43 -5.29
CA ASP A 103 22.24 1.11 -3.87
C ASP A 103 21.04 1.68 -3.11
N PHE A 104 20.21 0.78 -2.57
CA PHE A 104 19.04 1.12 -1.75
C PHE A 104 19.31 0.98 -0.25
N SER A 105 20.57 0.84 0.19
CA SER A 105 20.95 0.74 1.61
C SER A 105 20.60 1.98 2.43
N LYS A 106 20.34 3.10 1.75
CA LYS A 106 19.91 4.39 2.32
C LYS A 106 18.51 4.78 1.84
N THR A 107 17.66 3.81 1.53
CA THR A 107 16.27 4.04 1.09
C THR A 107 15.30 3.54 2.13
N ILE A 108 14.26 4.32 2.42
CA ILE A 108 13.13 3.89 3.24
C ILE A 108 12.07 3.29 2.31
N PHE A 109 11.76 2.02 2.46
CA PHE A 109 10.67 1.38 1.72
C PHE A 109 9.42 1.32 2.59
N THR A 110 8.30 1.82 2.09
CA THR A 110 7.04 1.85 2.84
C THR A 110 5.99 1.02 2.14
N VAL A 111 5.56 -0.05 2.81
CA VAL A 111 4.55 -0.99 2.30
C VAL A 111 3.43 -1.07 3.33
N TRP A 112 2.18 -0.90 2.90
CA TRP A 112 1.03 -0.89 3.80
C TRP A 112 -0.22 -1.27 3.02
N ASP A 113 -0.92 -2.31 3.47
CA ASP A 113 -2.30 -2.57 3.06
C ASP A 113 -3.22 -1.71 3.93
N THR A 114 -3.92 -0.76 3.31
CA THR A 114 -4.81 0.17 4.00
C THR A 114 -6.20 -0.40 4.28
N GLY A 115 -6.38 -1.71 4.13
CA GLY A 115 -7.64 -2.41 4.38
C GLY A 115 -8.43 -2.69 3.10
N ASN A 116 -7.84 -2.51 1.93
CA ASN A 116 -8.51 -2.73 0.64
C ASN A 116 -8.79 -4.23 0.43
N ASN A 117 -7.91 -5.12 0.90
CA ASN A 117 -8.18 -6.56 0.91
C ASN A 117 -9.50 -6.89 1.61
N TYR A 118 -9.72 -6.32 2.79
CA TYR A 118 -10.97 -6.52 3.53
C TYR A 118 -12.15 -5.91 2.80
N TYR A 119 -12.02 -4.66 2.34
CA TYR A 119 -13.10 -3.96 1.63
C TYR A 119 -13.57 -4.72 0.37
N PHE A 120 -12.64 -5.11 -0.50
CA PHE A 120 -12.98 -5.77 -1.77
C PHE A 120 -13.34 -7.25 -1.64
N SER A 121 -12.99 -7.89 -0.53
CA SER A 121 -13.45 -9.26 -0.21
C SER A 121 -14.76 -9.29 0.57
N ASP A 122 -15.42 -8.15 0.79
CA ASP A 122 -16.60 -8.05 1.65
C ASP A 122 -16.35 -8.62 3.06
N MET A 123 -15.19 -8.27 3.63
CA MET A 123 -14.75 -8.69 4.97
C MET A 123 -14.67 -10.22 5.16
N SER A 124 -14.45 -10.96 4.06
CA SER A 124 -14.33 -12.42 4.07
C SER A 124 -12.90 -12.93 4.14
N ILE A 125 -11.91 -12.15 3.71
CA ILE A 125 -10.49 -12.51 3.87
C ILE A 125 -10.14 -12.66 5.35
N SER A 126 -9.36 -13.69 5.67
CA SER A 126 -8.85 -13.87 7.03
C SER A 126 -7.68 -12.90 7.31
N PRO A 127 -7.51 -12.40 8.55
CA PRO A 127 -6.36 -11.55 8.88
C PRO A 127 -5.01 -12.22 8.62
N ILE A 128 -4.93 -13.53 8.86
CA ILE A 128 -3.74 -14.32 8.61
C ILE A 128 -3.37 -14.31 7.12
N ASP A 129 -4.34 -14.49 6.22
CA ASP A 129 -4.07 -14.48 4.79
C ASP A 129 -3.65 -13.09 4.32
N SER A 130 -4.28 -12.03 4.82
CA SER A 130 -3.90 -10.64 4.49
C SER A 130 -2.45 -10.35 4.90
N VAL A 131 -2.04 -10.79 6.10
CA VAL A 131 -0.68 -10.63 6.61
C VAL A 131 0.32 -11.47 5.80
N LYS A 132 -0.01 -12.73 5.50
CA LYS A 132 0.83 -13.61 4.66
C LYS A 132 1.08 -13.03 3.27
N LEU A 133 0.06 -12.48 2.62
CA LEU A 133 0.21 -11.83 1.32
C LEU A 133 1.18 -10.65 1.40
N LEU A 134 1.09 -9.83 2.45
CA LEU A 134 1.99 -8.69 2.66
C LEU A 134 3.44 -9.15 2.90
N ILE A 135 3.65 -10.15 3.75
CA ILE A 135 4.96 -10.76 4.02
C ILE A 135 5.57 -11.33 2.75
N ASN A 136 4.78 -12.01 1.91
CA ASN A 136 5.27 -12.55 0.64
C ASN A 136 5.80 -11.44 -0.29
N ILE A 137 5.14 -10.28 -0.31
CA ILE A 137 5.61 -9.12 -1.10
C ILE A 137 6.94 -8.58 -0.56
N LEU A 138 7.09 -8.50 0.77
CA LEU A 138 8.34 -8.07 1.39
C LEU A 138 9.50 -9.03 1.06
N HIS A 139 9.24 -10.34 1.06
CA HIS A 139 10.21 -11.34 0.61
C HIS A 139 10.58 -11.17 -0.86
N ILE A 140 9.59 -10.91 -1.74
CA ILE A 140 9.85 -10.64 -3.15
C ILE A 140 10.76 -9.42 -3.31
N LEU A 141 10.49 -8.34 -2.57
CA LEU A 141 11.31 -7.13 -2.59
C LEU A 141 12.74 -7.40 -2.11
N ALA A 142 12.91 -7.98 -0.93
CA ALA A 142 14.21 -8.23 -0.32
C ALA A 142 15.06 -9.22 -1.13
N LYS A 143 14.43 -10.26 -1.70
CA LYS A 143 15.12 -11.26 -2.54
C LYS A 143 15.65 -10.68 -3.85
N ASN A 144 14.94 -9.74 -4.46
CA ASN A 144 15.33 -9.17 -5.75
C ASN A 144 16.21 -7.93 -5.61
N ILE A 145 16.17 -7.25 -4.45
CA ILE A 145 16.93 -6.02 -4.18
C ILE A 145 17.72 -6.22 -2.88
N SER A 146 18.91 -6.78 -3.01
CA SER A 146 19.76 -7.18 -1.87
C SER A 146 20.23 -6.03 -0.97
N THR A 147 20.09 -4.79 -1.41
CA THR A 147 20.48 -3.59 -0.65
C THR A 147 19.34 -3.01 0.20
N VAL A 148 18.14 -3.59 0.16
CA VAL A 148 17.02 -3.17 1.04
C VAL A 148 17.42 -3.39 2.50
N SER A 149 17.45 -2.30 3.26
CA SER A 149 17.89 -2.31 4.67
C SER A 149 16.83 -1.79 5.65
N LEU A 150 15.86 -1.01 5.17
CA LEU A 150 14.83 -0.40 6.01
C LEU A 150 13.44 -0.51 5.37
N LEU A 151 12.57 -1.26 6.05
CA LEU A 151 11.15 -1.38 5.76
C LEU A 151 10.36 -0.63 6.84
N LEU A 152 9.47 0.27 6.44
CA LEU A 152 8.49 0.92 7.30
C LEU A 152 7.10 0.38 6.97
N ILE A 153 6.54 -0.40 7.89
CA ILE A 153 5.27 -1.09 7.72
C ILE A 153 4.30 -0.57 8.79
N PRO A 154 3.40 0.36 8.45
CA PRO A 154 2.39 0.84 9.38
C PRO A 154 1.39 -0.26 9.74
N ASN A 155 0.86 -0.22 10.96
CA ASN A 155 -0.27 -1.05 11.36
C ASN A 155 -1.55 -0.60 10.64
N LEU A 156 -2.44 -1.55 10.36
CA LEU A 156 -3.78 -1.23 9.87
C LEU A 156 -4.59 -0.59 11.02
N PRO A 157 -5.11 0.64 10.88
CA PRO A 157 -6.02 1.22 11.85
C PRO A 157 -7.31 0.40 11.91
N ASP A 158 -8.02 0.48 13.04
CA ASP A 158 -9.34 -0.12 13.17
C ASP A 158 -10.32 0.43 12.12
N ILE A 159 -10.48 -0.34 11.03
CA ILE A 159 -11.32 0.05 9.91
C ILE A 159 -12.80 0.04 10.27
N SER A 160 -13.20 -0.63 11.36
CA SER A 160 -14.60 -0.64 11.80
C SER A 160 -15.13 0.76 12.17
N ARG A 161 -14.21 1.71 12.37
CA ARG A 161 -14.49 3.11 12.68
C ARG A 161 -14.59 4.00 11.43
N PHE A 162 -14.32 3.49 10.24
CA PHE A 162 -14.44 4.30 9.02
C PHE A 162 -15.90 4.64 8.73
N PRO A 163 -16.21 5.84 8.19
CA PRO A 163 -17.59 6.26 7.91
C PRO A 163 -18.39 5.26 7.07
N THR A 164 -17.73 4.55 6.14
CA THR A 164 -18.34 3.51 5.29
C THR A 164 -19.02 2.39 6.10
N PHE A 165 -18.52 2.09 7.31
CA PHE A 165 -19.08 1.03 8.16
C PHE A 165 -20.01 1.54 9.27
N LYS A 166 -20.39 2.84 9.23
CA LYS A 166 -21.25 3.44 10.27
C LYS A 166 -22.62 2.79 10.35
N THR A 167 -23.16 2.31 9.22
CA THR A 167 -24.48 1.67 9.13
C THR A 167 -24.47 0.17 9.39
N MET A 168 -23.28 -0.42 9.58
CA MET A 168 -23.11 -1.84 9.90
C MET A 168 -23.65 -2.15 11.29
N ASN A 169 -24.22 -3.34 11.49
CA ASN A 169 -24.73 -3.74 12.80
C ASN A 169 -23.60 -3.94 13.83
N GLU A 170 -23.93 -3.88 15.12
CA GLU A 170 -22.92 -3.88 16.19
C GLU A 170 -22.09 -5.17 16.24
N THR A 171 -22.72 -6.32 15.94
CA THR A 171 -22.06 -7.63 15.93
C THR A 171 -21.00 -7.70 14.84
N GLU A 172 -21.34 -7.29 13.62
CA GLU A 172 -20.41 -7.23 12.49
C GLU A 172 -19.29 -6.22 12.74
N ARG A 173 -19.61 -5.05 13.29
CA ARG A 173 -18.60 -4.03 13.63
C ARG A 173 -17.60 -4.54 14.66
N LYS A 174 -18.08 -5.22 15.72
CA LYS A 174 -17.22 -5.87 16.73
C LYS A 174 -16.38 -6.99 16.14
N ARG A 175 -16.92 -7.75 15.17
CA ARG A 175 -16.16 -8.78 14.44
C ARG A 175 -14.99 -8.16 13.69
N ILE A 176 -15.23 -7.08 12.94
CA ILE A 176 -14.19 -6.38 12.15
C ILE A 176 -13.14 -5.71 13.05
N SER A 177 -13.54 -5.04 14.13
CA SER A 177 -12.60 -4.48 15.11
C SER A 177 -11.62 -5.55 15.62
N LYS A 178 -12.15 -6.73 16.00
CA LYS A 178 -11.34 -7.84 16.50
C LYS A 178 -10.43 -8.48 15.45
N MET A 179 -10.80 -8.43 14.17
CA MET A 179 -9.93 -8.90 13.09
C MET A 179 -8.61 -8.13 13.02
N ILE A 180 -8.62 -6.87 13.50
CA ILE A 180 -7.50 -5.94 13.45
C ILE A 180 -6.76 -5.90 14.80
N ASP A 181 -7.45 -6.19 15.90
CA ASP A 181 -6.89 -6.26 17.26
C ASP A 181 -6.06 -7.53 17.56
N ILE A 182 -6.04 -8.53 16.67
CA ILE A 182 -5.11 -9.67 16.85
C ILE A 182 -3.72 -9.10 16.62
N ASP A 183 -2.98 -8.92 17.72
CA ASP A 183 -1.60 -8.42 17.77
C ASP A 183 -0.75 -9.00 16.62
N ALA A 184 -0.73 -8.28 15.49
CA ALA A 184 0.19 -8.57 14.40
C ALA A 184 1.65 -8.45 14.90
N ALA A 185 1.87 -7.76 16.02
CA ALA A 185 3.17 -7.61 16.65
C ALA A 185 3.71 -8.88 17.33
N THR A 186 2.86 -9.82 17.77
CA THR A 186 3.34 -10.96 18.59
C THR A 186 3.79 -12.15 17.75
N ASN A 187 3.29 -12.30 16.51
CA ASN A 187 3.60 -13.45 15.64
C ASN A 187 4.59 -13.15 14.50
N ILE A 188 5.09 -11.91 14.38
CA ILE A 188 6.08 -11.57 13.34
C ILE A 188 7.50 -12.03 13.72
N TYR A 189 7.77 -12.27 15.02
CA TYR A 189 9.10 -12.71 15.49
C TYR A 189 9.47 -14.16 15.12
N GLU A 190 8.59 -14.94 14.48
CA GLU A 190 8.88 -16.31 14.01
C GLU A 190 9.06 -16.43 12.49
N LEU A 191 9.00 -15.31 11.75
CA LEU A 191 9.27 -15.31 10.32
C LEU A 191 10.70 -14.87 10.09
N ASP A 192 11.62 -15.83 10.16
CA ASP A 192 13.00 -15.66 9.75
C ASP A 192 13.06 -15.09 8.32
N LEU A 193 13.61 -13.87 8.21
CA LEU A 193 14.01 -13.23 6.95
C LEU A 193 15.34 -13.80 6.45
#